data_AF-A0A1I1M2Q1-F1
#
_entry.id   AF-A0A1I1M2Q1-F1
#
_cell.length_a   1.000
_cell.length_b   1.000
_cell.length_c   1.000
_cell.angle_alpha   90.00
_cell.angle_beta   90.00
_cell.angle_gamma   90.00
#
_symmetry.space_group_name_H-M   'P 1'
#
loop_
_entity.id
_entity.type
_entity.pdbx_description
1 polymer ?
#
loop_
_entity_poly.entity_id
_entity_poly.type
_entity_poly.pdbx_seq_one_letter_code
_entity_poly.pdbx_strand_id
1 'polypeptide(L)' 'MNANLKLVKQSIGSFVQDEDGAQVVEYALIIAVVSIALVVALNALTAAGGGFSQFITRVTNCLKTGGTCA' A
#
# COMPACT_ATOMS: atom_id res chain seq x y z
N MET A 1 3.14 -4.22 -50.25
CA MET A 1 3.79 -4.11 -48.92
C MET A 1 3.77 -2.63 -48.56
N ASN A 2 3.14 -2.18 -47.45
CA ASN A 2 3.27 -0.83 -46.80
C ASN A 2 2.02 -0.40 -46.00
N ALA A 3 0.87 -1.08 -46.15
CA ALA A 3 -0.34 -0.76 -45.37
C ALA A 3 -0.23 -1.23 -43.90
N ASN A 4 0.23 -2.46 -43.69
CA ASN A 4 0.43 -3.03 -42.34
C ASN A 4 1.50 -2.29 -41.53
N LEU A 5 2.54 -1.75 -42.19
CA LEU A 5 3.60 -0.99 -41.51
C LEU A 5 3.11 0.40 -41.06
N LYS A 6 2.21 1.03 -41.83
CA LYS A 6 1.57 2.30 -41.44
C LYS A 6 0.64 2.11 -40.25
N LEU A 7 -0.14 1.03 -40.24
CA LEU A 7 -1.00 0.66 -39.11
C LEU A 7 -0.20 0.42 -37.82
N VAL A 8 0.90 -0.33 -37.91
CA VAL A 8 1.78 -0.59 -36.75
C VAL A 8 2.46 0.69 -36.26
N LYS A 9 2.98 1.55 -37.16
CA LYS A 9 3.54 2.86 -36.77
C LYS A 9 2.51 3.77 -36.11
N GLN A 10 1.25 3.73 -36.56
CA GLN A 10 0.19 4.56 -36.03
C GLN A 10 -0.30 4.07 -34.66
N SER A 11 -0.36 2.75 -34.43
CA SER A 11 -0.63 2.18 -33.09
C SER A 11 0.49 2.46 -32.09
N ILE A 12 1.77 2.40 -32.50
CA ILE A 12 2.88 2.76 -31.59
C ILE A 12 2.88 4.26 -31.28
N GLY A 13 2.49 5.10 -32.23
CA GLY A 13 2.29 6.53 -32.02
C GLY A 13 1.14 6.85 -31.06
N SER A 14 0.04 6.09 -31.08
CA SER A 14 -1.06 6.29 -30.12
C SER A 14 -0.68 5.86 -28.70
N PHE A 15 0.10 4.80 -28.52
CA PHE A 15 0.63 4.43 -27.19
C PHE A 15 1.63 5.46 -26.61
N VAL A 16 2.30 6.24 -27.46
CA VAL A 16 3.15 7.38 -27.03
C VAL A 16 2.32 8.65 -26.82
N GLN A 17 1.11 8.72 -27.38
CA GLN A 17 0.19 9.85 -27.26
C GLN A 17 -0.92 9.64 -26.21
N ASP A 18 -1.00 8.45 -25.61
CA ASP A 18 -1.84 8.14 -24.45
C ASP A 18 -1.13 8.57 -23.14
N GLU A 19 -0.87 9.87 -23.01
CA GLU A 19 -0.45 10.53 -21.76
C GLU A 19 -1.53 10.43 -20.66
N ASP A 20 -2.74 9.97 -21.00
CA ASP A 20 -3.79 9.60 -20.03
C ASP A 20 -3.44 8.33 -19.21
N GLY A 21 -2.48 7.52 -19.66
CA GLY A 21 -1.96 6.37 -18.91
C GLY A 21 -0.83 6.75 -17.92
N ALA A 22 -0.05 7.78 -18.22
CA ALA A 22 1.00 8.27 -17.34
C ALA A 22 0.41 8.84 -16.04
N GLN A 23 -0.76 9.48 -16.14
CA GLN A 23 -1.50 10.01 -14.99
C GLN A 23 -2.02 8.90 -14.05
N VAL A 24 -2.45 7.75 -14.59
CA VAL A 24 -2.88 6.59 -13.77
C VAL A 24 -1.69 5.98 -13.02
N VAL A 25 -0.51 5.95 -13.65
CA VAL A 25 0.72 5.41 -13.04
C VAL A 25 1.22 6.30 -11.90
N GLU A 26 1.10 7.63 -12.02
CA GLU A 26 1.50 8.56 -10.96
C GLU A 26 0.70 8.37 -9.66
N TYR A 27 -0.63 8.28 -9.75
CA TYR A 27 -1.47 8.06 -8.57
C TYR A 27 -1.35 6.63 -8.04
N ALA A 28 -1.13 5.63 -8.90
CA ALA A 28 -0.87 4.26 -8.48
C ALA A 28 0.42 4.13 -7.64
N LEU A 29 1.47 4.87 -8.00
CA LEU A 29 2.73 4.89 -7.27
C LEU A 29 2.56 5.44 -5.85
N ILE A 30 1.79 6.53 -5.70
CA ILE A 30 1.48 7.12 -4.39
C ILE A 30 0.74 6.10 -3.51
N ILE A 31 -0.31 5.45 -4.06
CA ILE A 31 -1.08 4.44 -3.33
C ILE A 31 -0.19 3.26 -2.93
N ALA A 32 0.70 2.80 -3.81
CA ALA A 32 1.59 1.68 -3.53
C ALA A 32 2.56 1.99 -2.36
N VAL A 33 3.20 3.16 -2.38
CA VAL A 33 4.14 3.57 -1.32
C VAL A 33 3.41 3.73 0.02
N VAL A 34 2.25 4.41 0.02
CA VAL A 34 1.46 4.60 1.25
C VAL A 34 0.98 3.25 1.80
N SER A 35 0.53 2.35 0.93
CA SER A 35 0.07 1.01 1.33
C SER A 35 1.18 0.20 1.99
N ILE A 36 2.39 0.19 1.42
CA ILE A 36 3.55 -0.50 2.01
C ILE A 36 3.93 0.14 3.35
N ALA A 37 4.00 1.47 3.44
CA ALA A 37 4.32 2.17 4.67
C ALA A 37 3.32 1.84 5.80
N LEU A 38 2.02 1.79 5.49
CA LEU A 38 0.98 1.39 6.43
C LEU A 38 1.15 -0.07 6.88
N VAL A 39 1.45 -1.00 5.97
CA VAL A 39 1.70 -2.40 6.34
C VAL A 39 2.88 -2.51 7.30
N VAL A 40 3.99 -1.80 7.05
CA VAL A 40 5.16 -1.80 7.93
C VAL A 40 4.83 -1.22 9.30
N ALA A 41 4.12 -0.08 9.34
CA ALA A 41 3.71 0.55 10.60
C ALA A 41 2.75 -0.33 11.42
N LEU A 42 1.77 -0.95 10.75
CA LEU A 42 0.83 -1.89 11.38
C LEU A 42 1.52 -3.17 11.83
N ASN A 43 2.54 -3.64 11.11
CA ASN A 43 3.32 -4.80 11.52
C ASN A 43 4.08 -4.51 12.83
N ALA A 44 4.69 -3.34 12.98
CA ALA A 44 5.32 -2.94 14.24
C ALA A 44 4.34 -2.87 15.42
N LEU A 45 3.07 -2.53 15.16
CA LEU A 45 2.02 -2.54 16.18
C LEU A 45 1.51 -3.95 16.52
N THR A 46 1.39 -4.82 15.51
CA THR A 46 0.71 -6.14 15.62
C THR A 46 1.66 -7.33 15.77
N ALA A 47 2.96 -7.15 15.50
CA ALA A 47 3.97 -8.16 15.73
C ALA A 47 3.99 -8.60 17.21
N ALA A 48 4.42 -9.83 17.46
CA ALA A 48 4.55 -10.36 18.81
C ALA A 48 5.47 -9.47 19.65
N GLY A 49 4.95 -8.89 20.73
CA GLY A 49 5.65 -7.92 21.57
C GLY A 49 5.54 -6.45 21.14
N GLY A 50 4.83 -6.16 20.04
CA GLY A 50 4.51 -4.81 19.57
C GLY A 50 3.56 -4.06 20.50
N GLY A 51 3.39 -2.76 20.24
CA GLY A 51 2.64 -1.85 21.13
C GLY A 51 1.20 -2.29 21.43
N PHE A 52 0.50 -2.87 20.45
CA PHE A 52 -0.86 -3.38 20.66
C PHE A 52 -0.88 -4.63 21.54
N SER A 53 0.09 -5.54 21.38
CA SER A 53 0.23 -6.72 22.24
C SER A 53 0.48 -6.31 23.69
N GLN A 54 1.33 -5.32 23.94
CA GLN A 54 1.57 -4.82 25.30
C GLN A 54 0.34 -4.15 25.90
N PHE A 55 -0.40 -3.38 25.10
CA PHE A 55 -1.67 -2.79 25.53
C PHE A 55 -2.68 -3.85 25.96
N ILE A 56 -2.87 -4.90 25.14
CA ILE A 56 -3.77 -6.02 25.47
C ILE A 56 -3.30 -6.75 26.73
N THR A 57 -1.99 -6.99 26.89
CA THR A 57 -1.43 -7.57 28.12
C THR A 57 -1.73 -6.70 29.34
N ARG A 58 -1.57 -5.38 29.22
CA ARG A 58 -1.84 -4.45 30.33
C ARG A 58 -3.31 -4.46 30.72
N VAL A 59 -4.22 -4.35 29.74
CA VAL A 59 -5.67 -4.45 29.96
C VAL A 59 -6.05 -5.81 30.57
N THR A 60 -5.48 -6.91 30.05
CA THR A 60 -5.75 -8.25 30.58
C THR A 60 -5.30 -8.39 32.03
N ASN A 61 -4.13 -7.86 32.38
CA ASN A 61 -3.64 -7.86 33.76
C ASN A 61 -4.57 -7.06 34.66
N CYS A 62 -4.90 -5.82 34.26
CA CYS A 62 -5.87 -4.97 34.97
C CYS A 62 -7.20 -5.68 35.28
N LEU A 63 -7.74 -6.41 34.30
CA LEU A 63 -9.00 -7.13 34.45
C LEU A 63 -8.86 -8.37 35.34
N LYS A 64 -7.70 -9.03 35.36
CA LYS A 64 -7.45 -10.22 36.19
C LYS A 64 -7.12 -9.89 37.65
N THR A 65 -6.42 -8.80 37.94
CA THR A 65 -6.03 -8.39 39.30
C THR A 65 -7.03 -7.45 39.98
N GLY A 66 -8.27 -7.36 39.47
CA GLY A 66 -9.33 -6.57 40.12
C GLY A 66 -9.13 -5.05 40.03
N GLY A 67 -8.55 -4.56 38.93
CA GLY A 67 -8.49 -3.13 38.62
C GLY A 67 -7.17 -2.42 38.95
N THR A 68 -6.15 -3.13 39.43
CA THR A 68 -4.82 -2.53 39.63
C THR A 68 -4.01 -2.55 38.34
N CYS A 69 -3.72 -1.36 37.81
CA CYS A 69 -2.98 -1.11 36.58
C CYS A 69 -1.73 -0.26 36.87
N ALA A 70 -0.64 -0.89 37.31
CA ALA A 70 0.68 -0.24 37.36
C ALA A 70 1.39 -0.48 36.03
#